data_AF-A0A6C0KTP1-F1
#
_entry.id   AF-A0A6C0KTP1-F1
#
_cell.length_a   1.000
_cell.length_b   1.000
_cell.length_c   1.000
_cell.angle_alpha   90.00
_cell.angle_beta   90.00
_cell.angle_gamma   90.00
#
_symmetry.space_group_name_H-M   'P 1'
#
loop_
_entity.id
_entity.type
_entity.pdbx_description
1 polymer ?
#
loop_
_entity_poly.entity_id
_entity_poly.type
_entity_poly.pdbx_seq_one_letter_code
_entity_poly.pdbx_strand_id
1 'polypeptide(L)'
;MVKDPVARCQCDPSCKNPPLPNSPFCKKHIKFCPRRAPLSGYEPHFNPARYNRYKGIKESHNCFAYAFDHIQMPTKMDCTTESCPIPFPQPGRASGYPKWSKTNGKRCPDIVSRIKGDVPGARMTTFTAKCPKGTRKIAPVADEDQDYHFYRQDSNAYWSHKPGATDVTHLDNTKRPIYDPKLASRHNPDSGLNYDEFCGYMCIPTRKKYRFKRGGKRSMQDSTQSRKTRKRHTRRHLLSK
;
A
#
# COMPACT_ATOMS: atom_id res chain seq x y z
N MET A 1 -2.93 -26.02 4.97
CA MET A 1 -2.94 -25.33 6.28
C MET A 1 -2.48 -23.90 6.04
N VAL A 2 -3.38 -22.92 6.17
CA VAL A 2 -3.00 -21.50 6.10
C VAL A 2 -2.25 -21.20 7.40
N LYS A 3 -0.97 -20.82 7.32
CA LYS A 3 -0.21 -20.45 8.51
C LYS A 3 -0.74 -19.12 9.01
N ASP A 4 -1.18 -19.07 10.27
CA ASP A 4 -1.56 -17.81 10.89
C ASP A 4 -0.42 -16.79 10.79
N PRO A 5 -0.74 -15.50 10.60
CA PRO A 5 0.27 -14.45 10.52
C PRO A 5 1.09 -14.41 11.81
N VAL A 6 2.36 -14.81 11.73
CA VAL A 6 3.26 -14.86 12.90
C VAL A 6 3.74 -13.44 13.23
N ALA A 7 3.34 -12.93 14.38
CA ALA A 7 3.84 -11.66 14.89
C ALA A 7 5.32 -11.77 15.27
N ARG A 8 6.11 -10.76 14.92
CA ARG A 8 7.54 -10.68 15.24
C ARG A 8 7.92 -9.33 15.79
N CYS A 9 9.04 -9.26 16.50
CA CYS A 9 9.63 -7.98 16.86
C CYS A 9 10.08 -7.25 15.58
N GLN A 10 9.67 -5.99 15.45
CA GLN A 10 9.93 -5.13 14.29
C GLN A 10 11.16 -4.24 14.46
N CYS A 11 11.94 -4.41 15.54
CA CYS A 11 13.14 -3.61 15.77
C CYS A 11 14.32 -4.07 14.90
N ASP A 12 14.60 -5.37 14.91
CA ASP A 12 15.76 -5.97 14.26
C ASP A 12 15.32 -7.18 13.43
N PRO A 13 15.68 -7.24 12.13
CA PRO A 13 15.40 -8.39 11.26
C PRO A 13 15.92 -9.74 11.79
N SER A 14 16.94 -9.74 12.64
CA SER A 14 17.52 -10.93 13.27
C SER A 14 16.90 -11.27 14.62
N CYS A 15 16.06 -10.40 15.20
CA CYS A 15 15.46 -10.65 16.50
C CYS A 15 14.50 -11.84 16.48
N LYS A 16 14.79 -12.84 17.30
CA LYS A 16 13.96 -14.05 17.48
C LYS A 16 12.95 -13.95 18.62
N ASN A 17 13.03 -12.89 19.45
CA ASN A 17 12.12 -12.74 20.58
C ASN A 17 10.73 -12.31 20.08
N PRO A 18 9.65 -12.92 20.60
CA PRO A 18 8.30 -12.53 20.24
C PRO A 18 8.00 -11.09 20.71
N PRO A 19 7.16 -10.34 19.99
CA PRO A 19 6.72 -9.02 20.43
C PRO A 19 5.82 -9.14 21.66
N LEU A 20 5.82 -8.09 22.49
CA LEU A 20 4.85 -7.95 23.58
C LEU A 20 3.43 -7.79 23.00
N PRO A 21 2.38 -8.08 23.80
CA PRO A 21 1.00 -7.79 23.40
C PRO A 21 0.83 -6.34 22.96
N ASN A 22 0.13 -6.13 21.84
CA ASN A 22 -0.14 -4.81 21.25
C ASN A 22 1.09 -3.91 20.99
N SER A 23 2.28 -4.50 20.90
CA SER A 23 3.53 -3.78 20.68
C SER A 23 4.25 -4.29 19.43
N PRO A 24 4.95 -3.43 18.67
CA PRO A 24 5.89 -3.90 17.65
C PRO A 24 7.17 -4.50 18.25
N PHE A 25 7.41 -4.38 19.56
CA PHE A 25 8.68 -4.71 20.20
C PHE A 25 8.58 -5.86 21.18
N CYS A 26 9.65 -6.64 21.28
CA CYS A 26 9.84 -7.60 22.37
C CYS A 26 10.31 -6.90 23.65
N LYS A 27 10.37 -7.66 24.76
CA LYS A 27 10.84 -7.15 26.07
C LYS A 27 12.23 -6.49 26.02
N LYS A 28 13.14 -6.96 25.14
CA LYS A 28 14.48 -6.37 25.00
C LYS A 28 14.46 -5.02 24.25
N HIS A 29 13.57 -4.87 23.26
CA HIS A 29 13.58 -3.70 22.37
C HIS A 29 12.54 -2.62 22.73
N ILE A 30 11.63 -2.87 23.66
CA ILE A 30 10.58 -1.92 24.05
C ILE A 30 11.15 -0.62 24.62
N LYS A 31 12.26 -0.70 25.37
CA LYS A 31 12.93 0.49 25.95
C LYS A 31 13.88 1.16 24.95
N PHE A 32 14.53 0.38 24.10
CA PHE A 32 15.48 0.87 23.12
C PHE A 32 15.54 -0.05 21.91
N CYS A 33 15.32 0.52 20.73
CA CYS A 33 15.61 -0.13 19.47
C CYS A 33 16.81 0.54 18.79
N PRO A 34 17.88 -0.21 18.45
CA PRO A 34 19.07 0.35 17.77
C PRO A 34 18.77 0.85 16.35
N ARG A 35 17.73 0.33 15.70
CA ARG A 35 17.28 0.79 14.39
C ARG A 35 16.13 1.77 14.56
N ARG A 36 16.20 2.93 13.92
CA ARG A 36 15.10 3.90 13.84
C ARG A 36 14.95 4.34 12.41
N ALA A 37 13.75 4.73 12.00
CA ALA A 37 13.52 5.44 10.75
C ALA A 37 13.57 6.95 11.00
N PRO A 38 14.66 7.66 10.65
CA PRO A 38 14.77 9.08 10.97
C PRO A 38 13.77 9.91 10.16
N LEU A 39 13.14 10.86 10.82
CA LEU A 39 12.25 11.85 10.21
C LEU A 39 13.07 12.91 9.47
N SER A 40 12.58 13.36 8.33
CA SER A 40 13.12 14.52 7.61
C SER A 40 12.53 15.84 8.10
N GLY A 41 11.39 15.79 8.81
CA GLY A 41 10.58 16.95 9.19
C GLY A 41 9.49 17.29 8.16
N TYR A 42 9.26 16.43 7.16
CA TYR A 42 8.24 16.60 6.12
C TYR A 42 7.21 15.46 6.09
N GLU A 43 7.25 14.57 7.09
CA GLU A 43 6.27 13.53 7.29
C GLU A 43 4.90 14.13 7.69
N PRO A 44 3.79 13.61 7.16
CA PRO A 44 2.46 14.07 7.57
C PRO A 44 2.18 13.60 9.00
N HIS A 45 1.34 14.34 9.72
CA HIS A 45 0.78 13.83 10.97
C HIS A 45 -0.12 12.63 10.71
N PHE A 46 -0.06 11.63 11.60
CA PHE A 46 -1.03 10.54 11.59
C PHE A 46 -2.40 11.07 12.01
N ASN A 47 -3.25 11.37 11.01
CA ASN A 47 -4.61 11.85 11.20
C ASN A 47 -5.57 11.02 10.31
N PRO A 48 -6.01 9.84 10.78
CA PRO A 48 -6.87 8.95 10.00
C PRO A 48 -8.23 9.56 9.69
N ALA A 49 -8.74 10.47 10.54
CA ALA A 49 -10.04 11.11 10.34
C ALA A 49 -10.13 11.89 9.01
N ARG A 50 -9.01 12.46 8.53
CA ARG A 50 -8.95 13.12 7.21
C ARG A 50 -9.44 12.21 6.07
N TYR A 51 -9.13 10.92 6.15
CA TYR A 51 -9.48 9.93 5.12
C TYR A 51 -10.74 9.14 5.46
N ASN A 52 -11.05 8.95 6.74
CA ASN A 52 -12.10 8.04 7.19
C ASN A 52 -13.45 8.74 7.41
N ARG A 53 -13.46 10.05 7.68
CA ARG A 53 -14.67 10.81 8.05
C ARG A 53 -15.71 10.84 6.95
N TYR A 54 -15.30 11.13 5.71
CA TYR A 54 -16.20 11.25 4.57
C TYR A 54 -16.11 10.02 3.69
N LYS A 55 -17.25 9.37 3.44
CA LYS A 55 -17.32 8.14 2.66
C LYS A 55 -16.75 8.31 1.24
N GLY A 56 -17.05 9.43 0.58
CA GLY A 56 -16.51 9.75 -0.74
C GLY A 56 -14.99 9.87 -0.78
N ILE A 57 -14.35 10.41 0.28
CA ILE A 57 -12.88 10.41 0.38
C ILE A 57 -12.37 8.99 0.59
N LYS A 58 -13.00 8.26 1.53
CA LYS A 58 -12.62 6.91 1.91
C LYS A 58 -12.66 5.93 0.74
N GLU A 59 -13.70 5.96 -0.08
CA GLU A 59 -13.90 5.02 -1.18
C GLU A 59 -13.20 5.43 -2.49
N SER A 60 -12.67 6.65 -2.58
CA SER A 60 -11.96 7.14 -3.76
C SER A 60 -10.43 7.18 -3.61
N HIS A 61 -9.89 6.91 -2.41
CA HIS A 61 -8.46 6.92 -2.11
C HIS A 61 -8.01 5.58 -1.52
N ASN A 62 -7.01 4.94 -2.14
CA ASN A 62 -6.40 3.68 -1.69
C ASN A 62 -5.04 3.91 -1.01
N CYS A 63 -4.32 2.81 -0.75
CA CYS A 63 -2.97 2.80 -0.19
C CYS A 63 -1.98 3.68 -0.95
N PHE A 64 -2.02 3.65 -2.29
CA PHE A 64 -1.17 4.50 -3.13
C PHE A 64 -1.48 5.97 -2.90
N ALA A 65 -2.74 6.40 -3.02
CA ALA A 65 -3.09 7.79 -2.78
C ALA A 65 -2.73 8.26 -1.36
N TYR A 66 -3.01 7.42 -0.36
CA TYR A 66 -2.72 7.69 1.05
C TYR A 66 -1.22 7.86 1.33
N ALA A 67 -0.37 7.00 0.76
CA ALA A 67 1.06 7.05 1.02
C ALA A 67 1.72 8.35 0.51
N PHE A 68 1.12 8.92 -0.53
CA PHE A 68 1.50 10.20 -1.10
C PHE A 68 0.71 11.39 -0.54
N ASP A 69 -0.06 11.21 0.56
CA ASP A 69 -0.90 12.27 1.18
C ASP A 69 -1.77 12.99 0.14
N HIS A 70 -2.20 12.23 -0.88
CA HIS A 70 -3.13 12.67 -1.90
C HIS A 70 -4.54 12.46 -1.35
N ILE A 71 -5.22 13.56 -1.06
CA ILE A 71 -6.57 13.58 -0.45
C ILE A 71 -7.58 14.39 -1.25
N GLN A 72 -7.13 15.02 -2.34
CA GLN A 72 -7.98 15.91 -3.12
C GLN A 72 -9.09 15.10 -3.79
N MET A 73 -10.33 15.48 -3.50
CA MET A 73 -11.48 14.86 -4.13
C MET A 73 -11.45 15.09 -5.65
N PRO A 74 -11.83 14.09 -6.44
CA PRO A 74 -12.00 14.26 -7.88
C PRO A 74 -13.04 15.34 -8.17
N THR A 75 -12.68 16.34 -8.98
CA THR A 75 -13.58 17.44 -9.35
C THR A 75 -14.47 17.13 -10.55
N LYS A 76 -14.19 16.04 -11.26
CA LYS A 76 -14.95 15.55 -12.41
C LYS A 76 -15.35 14.12 -12.08
N MET A 77 -16.63 13.78 -12.30
CA MET A 77 -17.32 12.53 -11.93
C MET A 77 -18.04 12.63 -10.59
N ASP A 78 -19.25 13.21 -10.53
CA ASP A 78 -20.32 13.04 -9.52
C ASP A 78 -19.92 12.61 -8.09
N CYS A 79 -18.81 13.15 -7.58
CA CYS A 79 -18.21 12.75 -6.32
C CYS A 79 -18.64 13.74 -5.25
N THR A 80 -19.29 13.23 -4.21
CA THR A 80 -19.73 13.97 -3.03
C THR A 80 -18.97 13.50 -1.80
N THR A 81 -19.19 14.15 -0.65
CA THR A 81 -18.68 13.66 0.65
C THR A 81 -19.25 12.30 1.02
N GLU A 82 -20.45 11.98 0.53
CA GLU A 82 -21.18 10.75 0.87
C GLU A 82 -20.91 9.59 -0.09
N SER A 83 -20.52 9.87 -1.34
CA SER A 83 -20.16 8.84 -2.30
C SER A 83 -19.30 9.37 -3.45
N CYS A 84 -18.33 8.56 -3.86
CA CYS A 84 -17.43 8.76 -4.99
C CYS A 84 -16.92 7.38 -5.48
N PRO A 85 -17.78 6.55 -6.11
CA PRO A 85 -17.48 5.15 -6.44
C PRO A 85 -16.66 5.06 -7.73
N ILE A 86 -15.51 5.73 -7.76
CA ILE A 86 -14.64 5.78 -8.92
C ILE A 86 -13.37 4.95 -8.72
N PRO A 87 -12.71 4.49 -9.79
CA PRO A 87 -11.47 3.75 -9.66
C PRO A 87 -10.40 4.52 -8.91
N PHE A 88 -9.60 3.82 -8.12
CA PHE A 88 -8.50 4.41 -7.38
C PHE A 88 -7.38 4.95 -8.30
N PRO A 89 -6.57 5.90 -7.80
CA PRO A 89 -5.28 6.22 -8.39
C PRO A 89 -4.40 4.96 -8.49
N GLN A 90 -3.66 4.83 -9.58
CA GLN A 90 -2.84 3.66 -9.88
C GLN A 90 -1.42 4.10 -10.24
N PRO A 91 -0.37 3.47 -9.68
CA PRO A 91 1.01 3.85 -9.95
C PRO A 91 1.37 3.66 -11.43
N GLY A 92 2.07 4.64 -11.97
CA GLY A 92 2.56 4.68 -13.35
C GLY A 92 1.54 5.19 -14.36
N ARG A 93 0.25 5.31 -13.99
CA ARG A 93 -0.77 5.76 -14.95
C ARG A 93 -0.55 7.21 -15.35
N ALA A 94 -0.05 8.06 -14.44
CA ALA A 94 0.19 9.47 -14.76
C ALA A 94 1.31 9.62 -15.81
N SER A 95 2.35 8.80 -15.68
CA SER A 95 3.51 8.71 -16.58
C SER A 95 3.34 7.79 -17.79
N GLY A 96 2.12 7.28 -18.04
CA GLY A 96 1.79 6.56 -19.27
C GLY A 96 2.07 5.06 -19.26
N TYR A 97 2.46 4.47 -18.12
CA TYR A 97 2.62 3.02 -18.03
C TYR A 97 1.30 2.30 -18.35
N PRO A 98 1.37 1.13 -19.01
CA PRO A 98 0.20 0.33 -19.33
C PRO A 98 -0.47 -0.19 -18.05
N LYS A 99 -1.64 -0.82 -18.21
CA LYS A 99 -2.23 -1.65 -17.15
C LYS A 99 -1.23 -2.73 -16.73
N TRP A 100 -1.38 -3.26 -15.51
CA TRP A 100 -0.54 -4.35 -15.03
C TRP A 100 -0.60 -5.56 -15.96
N SER A 101 0.54 -6.21 -16.15
CA SER A 101 0.60 -7.44 -16.93
C SER A 101 -0.21 -8.52 -16.22
N LYS A 102 -0.95 -9.32 -17.01
CA LYS A 102 -1.62 -10.52 -16.47
C LYS A 102 -0.66 -11.66 -16.23
N THR A 103 0.51 -11.66 -16.88
CA THR A 103 1.51 -12.74 -16.80
C THR A 103 2.62 -12.40 -15.82
N ASN A 104 3.13 -11.17 -15.85
CA ASN A 104 4.27 -10.75 -15.03
C ASN A 104 3.83 -10.13 -13.71
N GLY A 105 2.53 -9.94 -13.49
CA GLY A 105 2.01 -9.41 -12.24
C GLY A 105 2.50 -7.98 -11.92
N LYS A 106 2.79 -7.76 -10.64
CA LYS A 106 3.08 -6.48 -9.98
C LYS A 106 4.45 -6.52 -9.28
N ARG A 107 5.49 -6.91 -10.01
CA ARG A 107 6.84 -7.07 -9.45
C ARG A 107 7.39 -5.80 -8.85
N CYS A 108 8.25 -5.93 -7.85
CA CYS A 108 8.87 -4.78 -7.20
C CYS A 108 9.62 -3.81 -8.15
N PRO A 109 10.42 -4.27 -9.13
CA PRO A 109 11.06 -3.36 -10.10
C PRO A 109 10.04 -2.54 -10.91
N ASP A 110 8.88 -3.13 -11.25
CA ASP A 110 7.82 -2.46 -11.99
C ASP A 110 7.12 -1.41 -11.12
N ILE A 111 6.82 -1.74 -9.85
CA ILE A 111 6.25 -0.79 -8.88
C ILE A 111 7.19 0.41 -8.69
N VAL A 112 8.49 0.16 -8.45
CA VAL A 112 9.49 1.22 -8.25
C VAL A 112 9.60 2.11 -9.48
N SER A 113 9.61 1.52 -10.68
CA SER A 113 9.72 2.27 -11.95
C SER A 113 8.49 3.14 -12.21
N ARG A 114 7.30 2.62 -11.92
CA ARG A 114 6.03 3.35 -12.00
C ARG A 114 5.95 4.52 -11.02
N ILE A 115 6.45 4.35 -9.78
CA ILE A 115 6.55 5.44 -8.80
C ILE A 115 7.51 6.54 -9.31
N LYS A 116 8.70 6.16 -9.79
CA LYS A 116 9.68 7.12 -10.32
C LYS A 116 9.16 7.88 -11.54
N GLY A 117 8.38 7.22 -12.39
CA GLY A 117 7.71 7.85 -13.52
C GLY A 117 6.67 8.88 -13.09
N ASP A 118 5.80 8.52 -12.14
CA ASP A 118 4.75 9.43 -11.66
C ASP A 118 5.29 10.56 -10.76
N VAL A 119 6.42 10.32 -10.09
CA VAL A 119 6.99 11.23 -9.09
C VAL A 119 8.49 11.49 -9.37
N PRO A 120 8.81 12.47 -10.22
CA PRO A 120 10.18 12.90 -10.46
C PRO A 120 10.86 13.32 -9.14
N GLY A 121 12.04 12.76 -8.88
CA GLY A 121 12.80 12.96 -7.64
C GLY A 121 12.53 11.90 -6.56
N ALA A 122 11.63 10.93 -6.81
CA ALA A 122 11.54 9.74 -5.98
C ALA A 122 12.83 8.90 -6.09
N ARG A 123 13.36 8.46 -4.95
CA ARG A 123 14.61 7.68 -4.89
C ARG A 123 14.53 6.59 -3.85
N MET A 124 15.25 5.50 -4.09
CA MET A 124 15.41 4.42 -3.11
C MET A 124 16.19 4.92 -1.89
N THR A 125 15.91 4.32 -0.74
CA THR A 125 16.60 4.57 0.52
C THR A 125 16.55 3.32 1.40
N THR A 126 17.03 3.42 2.64
CA THR A 126 16.93 2.35 3.64
C THR A 126 16.04 2.80 4.81
N PHE A 127 15.69 1.85 5.69
CA PHE A 127 14.94 2.16 6.90
C PHE A 127 15.64 3.24 7.73
N THR A 128 16.94 3.07 7.95
CA THR A 128 17.76 3.91 8.85
C THR A 128 18.31 5.17 8.23
N ALA A 129 18.29 5.30 6.89
CA ALA A 129 18.75 6.51 6.23
C ALA A 129 17.73 7.66 6.38
N LYS A 130 18.20 8.85 6.74
CA LYS A 130 17.34 10.04 6.79
C LYS A 130 17.00 10.51 5.37
N CYS A 131 15.72 10.78 5.11
CA CYS A 131 15.32 11.41 3.86
C CYS A 131 15.74 12.89 3.86
N PRO A 132 16.28 13.44 2.76
CA PRO A 132 16.64 14.84 2.70
C PRO A 132 15.47 15.80 2.84
N LYS A 133 15.78 17.06 3.16
CA LYS A 133 14.81 18.14 3.35
C LYS A 133 13.84 18.21 2.15
N GLY A 134 12.55 18.33 2.45
CA GLY A 134 11.49 18.38 1.42
C GLY A 134 11.09 17.01 0.87
N THR A 135 11.56 15.91 1.45
CA THR A 135 11.16 14.54 1.08
C THR A 135 10.77 13.74 2.31
N ARG A 136 9.98 12.68 2.16
CA ARG A 136 9.57 11.77 3.26
C ARG A 136 9.57 10.32 2.82
N LYS A 137 9.50 9.35 3.75
CA LYS A 137 9.53 7.93 3.40
C LYS A 137 8.15 7.34 3.06
N ILE A 138 8.15 6.47 2.06
CA ILE A 138 7.13 5.44 1.83
C ILE A 138 7.80 4.06 1.70
N ALA A 139 7.00 3.00 1.82
CA ALA A 139 7.45 1.63 1.61
C ALA A 139 6.43 0.86 0.76
N PRO A 140 6.71 0.62 -0.54
CA PRO A 140 5.93 -0.31 -1.36
C PRO A 140 6.22 -1.77 -1.01
N VAL A 141 5.19 -2.60 -1.12
CA VAL A 141 5.25 -4.07 -1.03
C VAL A 141 4.37 -4.69 -2.12
N ALA A 142 4.61 -5.94 -2.46
CA ALA A 142 3.86 -6.65 -3.48
C ALA A 142 3.43 -8.04 -3.00
N ASP A 143 2.26 -8.45 -3.48
CA ASP A 143 1.86 -9.84 -3.67
C ASP A 143 1.85 -9.97 -5.20
N GLU A 144 2.97 -10.38 -5.80
CA GLU A 144 3.27 -10.07 -7.21
C GLU A 144 2.15 -10.52 -8.16
N ASP A 145 1.51 -11.66 -7.88
CA ASP A 145 0.44 -12.21 -8.71
C ASP A 145 -0.92 -11.55 -8.47
N GLN A 146 -1.16 -10.98 -7.28
CA GLN A 146 -2.47 -10.50 -6.88
C GLN A 146 -2.55 -8.98 -6.74
N ASP A 147 -1.67 -8.35 -5.97
CA ASP A 147 -1.83 -6.96 -5.55
C ASP A 147 -0.52 -6.25 -5.18
N TYR A 148 -0.59 -4.95 -4.96
CA TYR A 148 0.50 -4.16 -4.38
C TYR A 148 -0.04 -3.37 -3.20
N HIS A 149 0.84 -2.95 -2.30
CA HIS A 149 0.43 -2.13 -1.18
C HIS A 149 1.50 -1.12 -0.78
N PHE A 150 1.08 -0.07 -0.07
CA PHE A 150 1.92 1.07 0.27
C PHE A 150 1.74 1.47 1.73
N TYR A 151 2.86 1.66 2.40
CA TYR A 151 2.95 2.27 3.72
C TYR A 151 3.58 3.67 3.62
N ARG A 152 3.25 4.56 4.56
CA ARG A 152 3.93 5.84 4.74
C ARG A 152 4.47 5.97 6.14
N GLN A 153 5.59 6.69 6.26
CA GLN A 153 6.07 7.14 7.55
C GLN A 153 5.31 8.39 7.97
N ASP A 154 4.83 8.43 9.21
CA ASP A 154 4.17 9.59 9.80
C ASP A 154 5.10 10.33 10.77
N SER A 155 4.72 11.54 11.16
CA SER A 155 5.52 12.43 12.02
C SER A 155 5.78 11.91 13.43
N ASN A 156 5.08 10.84 13.85
CA ASN A 156 5.30 10.16 15.13
C ASN A 156 6.37 9.06 15.03
N ALA A 157 7.08 8.97 13.90
CA ALA A 157 8.10 7.96 13.58
C ALA A 157 7.59 6.52 13.39
N TYR A 158 6.27 6.30 13.49
CA TYR A 158 5.61 5.06 13.10
C TYR A 158 5.16 5.13 11.64
N TRP A 159 4.57 4.03 11.19
CA TRP A 159 4.06 3.88 9.84
C TRP A 159 2.56 3.56 9.85
N SER A 160 1.91 3.90 8.76
CA SER A 160 0.49 3.64 8.56
C SER A 160 0.17 3.33 7.11
N HIS A 161 -1.03 2.82 6.87
CA HIS A 161 -1.52 2.46 5.55
C HIS A 161 -3.05 2.55 5.45
N LYS A 162 -3.55 2.37 4.22
CA LYS A 162 -4.98 2.35 3.90
C LYS A 162 -5.30 1.21 2.93
N PRO A 163 -5.75 0.04 3.41
CA PRO A 163 -6.15 -1.07 2.53
C PRO A 163 -7.35 -0.70 1.66
N GLY A 164 -7.16 -0.54 0.34
CA GLY A 164 -8.26 -0.24 -0.58
C GLY A 164 -9.22 0.88 -0.10
N ALA A 165 -10.52 0.58 -0.05
CA ALA A 165 -11.57 1.48 0.44
C ALA A 165 -11.75 1.47 1.97
N THR A 166 -10.95 0.74 2.75
CA THR A 166 -11.13 0.64 4.20
C THR A 166 -10.56 1.85 4.93
N ASP A 167 -10.77 1.90 6.24
CA ASP A 167 -10.21 2.92 7.10
C ASP A 167 -8.68 2.88 7.11
N VAL A 168 -8.08 4.06 7.22
CA VAL A 168 -6.66 4.24 7.53
C VAL A 168 -6.34 3.63 8.88
N THR A 169 -5.24 2.91 8.97
CA THR A 169 -4.76 2.29 10.20
C THR A 169 -3.24 2.37 10.31
N HIS A 170 -2.73 2.40 11.55
CA HIS A 170 -1.31 2.24 11.88
C HIS A 170 -0.98 0.83 12.36
N LEU A 171 -1.94 -0.10 12.27
CA LEU A 171 -1.81 -1.47 12.75
C LEU A 171 -1.55 -2.43 11.60
N ASP A 172 -0.65 -3.38 11.82
CA ASP A 172 -0.39 -4.49 10.91
C ASP A 172 -1.50 -5.55 10.95
N ASN A 173 -1.36 -6.61 10.14
CA ASN A 173 -2.38 -7.65 10.06
C ASN A 173 -2.50 -8.51 11.33
N THR A 174 -1.58 -8.36 12.28
CA THR A 174 -1.66 -8.97 13.63
C THR A 174 -2.13 -7.96 14.69
N LYS A 175 -2.67 -6.82 14.26
CA LYS A 175 -3.21 -5.74 15.10
C LYS A 175 -2.16 -5.05 15.99
N ARG A 176 -0.91 -4.98 15.54
CA ARG A 176 0.18 -4.27 16.24
C ARG A 176 0.60 -3.00 15.52
N PRO A 177 1.05 -1.95 16.21
CA PRO A 177 1.59 -0.76 15.55
C PRO A 177 2.70 -1.11 14.57
N ILE A 178 2.77 -0.39 13.44
CA ILE A 178 3.78 -0.62 12.41
C ILE A 178 4.98 0.29 12.71
N TYR A 179 6.07 -0.31 13.18
CA TYR A 179 7.36 0.36 13.36
C TYR A 179 8.25 0.25 12.13
N ASP A 180 8.28 -0.92 11.51
CA ASP A 180 9.07 -1.22 10.32
C ASP A 180 8.18 -2.01 9.33
N PRO A 181 7.76 -1.41 8.19
CA PRO A 181 6.92 -2.09 7.21
C PRO A 181 7.50 -3.38 6.65
N LYS A 182 8.85 -3.53 6.61
CA LYS A 182 9.52 -4.77 6.16
C LYS A 182 9.30 -5.90 7.16
N LEU A 183 9.17 -5.60 8.44
CA LEU A 183 9.07 -6.59 9.53
C LEU A 183 7.65 -6.74 10.09
N ALA A 184 6.76 -5.79 9.82
CA ALA A 184 5.35 -5.87 10.17
C ALA A 184 4.64 -7.03 9.43
N SER A 185 3.59 -7.58 10.04
CA SER A 185 2.82 -8.64 9.40
C SER A 185 1.99 -8.11 8.24
N ARG A 186 2.12 -8.75 7.06
CA ARG A 186 1.44 -8.36 5.81
C ARG A 186 0.58 -9.46 5.20
N HIS A 187 0.46 -10.61 5.87
CA HIS A 187 -0.43 -11.69 5.44
C HIS A 187 -1.84 -11.43 5.93
N ASN A 188 -2.82 -11.36 5.02
CA ASN A 188 -4.23 -11.15 5.33
C ASN A 188 -5.00 -12.47 5.04
N PRO A 189 -5.35 -13.24 6.07
CA PRO A 189 -6.06 -14.50 5.87
C PRO A 189 -7.47 -14.31 5.31
N ASP A 190 -8.14 -13.20 5.64
CA ASP A 190 -9.53 -12.94 5.22
C ASP A 190 -9.63 -12.68 3.71
N SER A 191 -8.64 -11.99 3.13
CA SER A 191 -8.60 -11.71 1.69
C SER A 191 -7.74 -12.68 0.90
N GLY A 192 -6.95 -13.53 1.57
CA GLY A 192 -5.94 -14.40 0.96
C GLY A 192 -4.72 -13.65 0.40
N LEU A 193 -4.63 -12.34 0.60
CA LEU A 193 -3.50 -11.53 0.12
C LEU A 193 -2.29 -11.72 1.03
N ASN A 194 -1.12 -11.92 0.42
CA ASN A 194 0.13 -12.04 1.13
C ASN A 194 1.19 -11.17 0.48
N TYR A 195 1.41 -9.97 1.01
CA TYR A 195 2.45 -9.08 0.49
C TYR A 195 3.85 -9.50 0.98
N ASP A 196 4.34 -10.66 0.56
CA ASP A 196 5.64 -11.21 0.97
C ASP A 196 6.82 -10.42 0.38
N GLU A 197 6.68 -9.88 -0.82
CA GLU A 197 7.72 -9.09 -1.48
C GLU A 197 7.82 -7.67 -0.93
N PHE A 198 8.98 -7.35 -0.33
CA PHE A 198 9.28 -6.01 0.18
C PHE A 198 10.08 -5.21 -0.85
N CYS A 199 9.43 -4.27 -1.54
CA CYS A 199 10.02 -3.55 -2.67
C CYS A 199 11.02 -2.45 -2.26
N GLY A 200 11.14 -2.16 -0.97
CA GLY A 200 12.14 -1.23 -0.43
C GLY A 200 11.53 0.00 0.24
N TYR A 201 12.42 0.90 0.63
CA TYR A 201 12.06 2.22 1.13
C TYR A 201 12.33 3.26 0.06
N MET A 202 11.50 4.29 -0.02
CA MET A 202 11.70 5.39 -0.95
C MET A 202 11.51 6.74 -0.28
N CYS A 203 12.37 7.70 -0.58
CA CYS A 203 12.13 9.11 -0.28
C CYS A 203 11.34 9.75 -1.42
N ILE A 204 10.19 10.36 -1.11
CA ILE A 204 9.31 11.04 -2.07
C ILE A 204 9.26 12.55 -1.79
N PRO A 205 9.37 13.45 -2.80
CA PRO A 205 9.32 14.90 -2.61
C PRO A 205 7.94 15.42 -2.23
N THR A 206 7.82 16.27 -1.21
CA THR A 206 6.51 16.69 -0.64
C THR A 206 5.95 18.02 -1.19
N ARG A 207 6.79 18.87 -1.79
CA ARG A 207 6.39 20.22 -2.23
C ARG A 207 5.52 20.26 -3.50
N LYS A 208 5.36 19.13 -4.21
CA LYS A 208 4.57 19.06 -5.44
C LYS A 208 3.23 18.38 -5.17
N LYS A 209 2.13 19.01 -5.60
CA LYS A 209 0.83 18.33 -5.68
C LYS A 209 0.94 17.22 -6.73
N TYR A 210 0.82 15.96 -6.31
CA TYR A 210 0.86 14.84 -7.24
C TYR A 210 -0.39 14.81 -8.10
N ARG A 211 -0.21 14.62 -9.41
CA ARG A 211 -1.30 14.49 -10.40
C ARG A 211 -1.43 13.02 -10.82
N PHE A 212 -1.86 12.17 -9.89
CA PHE A 212 -2.04 10.76 -10.19
C PHE A 212 -3.23 10.52 -11.11
N LYS A 213 -3.09 9.55 -12.03
CA LYS A 213 -4.20 9.08 -12.86
C LYS A 213 -4.81 7.82 -12.27
N ARG A 214 -6.12 7.70 -12.46
CA ARG A 214 -6.94 6.60 -11.97
C ARG A 214 -6.96 5.43 -12.96
N GLY A 215 -7.34 4.24 -12.50
CA GLY A 215 -7.66 3.12 -13.39
C GLY A 215 -8.81 3.50 -14.35
N GLY A 216 -8.78 2.98 -15.58
CA GLY A 216 -9.86 3.23 -16.56
C GLY A 216 -11.16 2.49 -16.22
N LYS A 217 -12.30 2.97 -16.72
CA LYS A 217 -13.60 2.26 -16.67
C LYS A 217 -13.48 0.88 -17.35
N ARG A 218 -14.16 -0.14 -16.82
CA ARG A 218 -14.50 -1.35 -17.61
C ARG A 218 -15.39 -0.87 -18.75
N SER A 219 -15.03 -1.11 -20.01
CA SER A 219 -16.00 -0.98 -21.10
C SER A 219 -17.02 -2.11 -20.95
N MET A 220 -18.30 -1.85 -21.26
CA MET A 220 -19.34 -2.89 -21.23
C MET A 220 -19.01 -4.08 -22.15
N GLN A 221 -18.17 -3.89 -23.17
CA GLN A 221 -17.76 -4.94 -24.11
C GLN A 221 -16.91 -6.06 -23.47
N ASP A 222 -16.10 -5.74 -22.44
CA ASP A 222 -15.29 -6.75 -21.72
C ASP A 222 -16.14 -7.72 -20.87
N SER A 223 -17.34 -7.28 -20.45
CA SER A 223 -18.25 -8.08 -19.60
C SER A 223 -18.90 -9.24 -20.38
N THR A 224 -19.20 -9.02 -21.66
CA THR A 224 -19.78 -10.02 -22.55
C THR A 224 -18.75 -11.08 -22.93
N GLN A 225 -17.49 -10.69 -23.10
CA GLN A 225 -16.40 -11.61 -23.41
C GLN A 225 -16.01 -12.47 -22.20
N SER A 226 -16.01 -11.89 -20.99
CA SER A 226 -15.84 -12.63 -19.72
C SER A 226 -16.97 -13.65 -19.46
N ARG A 227 -18.23 -13.32 -19.76
CA ARG A 227 -19.35 -14.28 -19.68
C ARG A 227 -19.22 -15.42 -20.69
N LYS A 228 -18.74 -15.14 -21.91
CA LYS A 228 -18.50 -16.17 -22.93
C LYS A 228 -17.32 -17.10 -22.58
N THR A 229 -16.24 -16.59 -22.01
CA THR A 229 -15.10 -17.42 -21.57
C THR A 229 -15.42 -18.25 -20.33
N ARG A 230 -16.20 -17.73 -19.38
CA ARG A 230 -16.65 -18.47 -18.20
C ARG A 230 -17.62 -19.61 -18.54
N LYS A 231 -18.48 -19.44 -19.56
CA LYS A 231 -19.32 -20.53 -20.12
C LYS A 231 -18.51 -21.59 -20.88
N ARG A 232 -17.42 -21.23 -21.57
CA ARG A 232 -16.53 -22.20 -22.22
C ARG A 232 -15.73 -23.05 -21.23
N HIS A 233 -15.28 -22.46 -20.12
CA HIS A 233 -14.52 -23.18 -19.09
C HIS A 233 -15.39 -24.19 -18.31
N THR A 234 -16.64 -23.82 -18.00
CA THR A 234 -17.60 -24.73 -17.33
C THR A 234 -18.02 -25.90 -18.24
N ARG A 235 -18.16 -25.68 -19.55
CA ARG A 235 -18.48 -26.77 -20.50
C ARG A 235 -17.34 -27.77 -20.70
N ARG A 236 -16.07 -27.33 -20.64
CA ARG A 236 -14.91 -28.24 -20.73
C ARG A 236 -14.73 -29.11 -19.49
N HIS A 237 -15.16 -28.65 -18.31
CA HIS A 237 -15.03 -29.43 -17.07
C HIS A 237 -16.10 -30.53 -16.90
N LEU A 238 -17.24 -30.40 -17.61
CA LEU A 238 -18.33 -31.38 -17.61
C LEU A 238 -18.18 -32.49 -18.65
N LEU A 239 -17.22 -32.37 -19.58
CA LEU A 239 -16.95 -33.38 -20.63
C LEU A 239 -15.70 -34.21 -20.35
N SER A 240 -15.16 -34.14 -19.12
CA SER A 240 -13.94 -34.83 -18.68
C SER A 240 -14.18 -35.68 -17.43
N LYS A 241 -15.41 -36.16 -17.22
CA LYS A 241 -15.74 -37.21 -16.26
C LYS A 241 -16.47 -38.32 -16.99
#